data_AF-A0A9P3CK63-F1
#
_entry.id   AF-A0A9P3CK63-F1
#
_cell.length_a   1.000
_cell.length_b   1.000
_cell.length_c   1.000
_cell.angle_alpha   90.00
_cell.angle_beta   90.00
_cell.angle_gamma   90.00
#
_symmetry.space_group_name_H-M   'P 1'
#
loop_
_entity.id
_entity.type
_entity.pdbx_description
1 polymer ?
#
loop_
_entity_poly.entity_id
_entity_poly.type
_entity_poly.pdbx_seq_one_letter_code
_entity_poly.pdbx_strand_id
1 'polypeptide(L)'
;MSNINIKTVKVAPDGDVTLLCGDVKKSDGMKIVVSSAILTLGSPVFKAMLSPRFKEGATLAKASSIEIPFPEDDPPALLTLCKLLHLHDVVDEPRTPAQILKLAFLADKYNCCGALRAFYSIWVRKALEATMFVDQFVQLFVASYLMRLSGPFKEIGHKLMFTSGKSVSLRVAGESVGILDDVTVALNREREGLVLMVATVLEKLIKQELGPRAPPRSTHACHHACTYLDDRNNAFGKWLFASFAWPISTITERPLQQVVHSLDTLSSDWLMSTSFCAGRSGKLCCGKLMADAQTVVKELQAVRDKVRAVRRGPCFECVGAGHVPVLGFCDRGH
;
A
#
# COMPACT_ATOMS: atom_id res chain seq x y z
N MET A 1 -8.44 -42.07 -25.65
CA MET A 1 -8.98 -40.78 -25.16
C MET A 1 -9.18 -40.93 -23.67
N SER A 2 -8.32 -40.34 -22.86
CA SER A 2 -8.45 -40.34 -21.40
C SER A 2 -9.74 -39.61 -21.01
N ASN A 3 -10.59 -40.26 -20.21
CA ASN A 3 -11.79 -39.63 -19.63
C ASN A 3 -11.33 -38.62 -18.56
N ILE A 4 -11.08 -37.39 -19.00
CA ILE A 4 -10.76 -36.29 -18.10
C ILE A 4 -12.04 -35.94 -17.33
N ASN A 5 -12.05 -36.26 -16.03
CA ASN A 5 -13.17 -35.94 -15.14
C ASN A 5 -13.10 -34.45 -14.77
N ILE A 6 -13.79 -33.61 -15.54
CA ILE A 6 -13.86 -32.17 -15.31
C ILE A 6 -14.84 -31.89 -14.18
N LYS A 7 -14.39 -31.18 -13.15
CA LYS A 7 -15.23 -30.75 -12.04
C LYS A 7 -16.41 -29.92 -12.56
N THR A 8 -17.63 -30.37 -12.26
CA THR A 8 -18.86 -29.63 -12.56
C THR A 8 -19.45 -29.10 -11.26
N VAL A 9 -19.68 -27.79 -11.20
CA VAL A 9 -20.31 -27.11 -10.06
C VAL A 9 -21.63 -26.52 -10.50
N LYS A 10 -22.72 -26.95 -9.88
CA LYS A 10 -24.05 -26.39 -10.10
C LYS A 10 -24.29 -25.22 -9.15
N VAL A 11 -24.02 -24.00 -9.62
CA VAL A 11 -24.37 -22.77 -8.88
C VAL A 11 -25.88 -22.55 -8.94
N ALA A 12 -26.49 -22.82 -10.10
CA ALA A 12 -27.94 -22.96 -10.26
C ALA A 12 -28.25 -24.44 -10.60
N PRO A 13 -28.98 -25.18 -9.74
CA PRO A 13 -29.35 -26.57 -10.01
C PRO A 13 -30.08 -26.77 -11.34
N ASP A 14 -30.98 -25.82 -11.66
CA ASP A 14 -31.81 -25.79 -12.88
C ASP A 14 -31.25 -24.78 -13.91
N GLY A 15 -29.95 -24.51 -13.87
CA GLY A 15 -29.31 -23.56 -14.78
C GLY A 15 -29.38 -23.99 -16.24
N ASP A 16 -29.56 -23.01 -17.12
CA ASP A 16 -29.68 -23.12 -18.58
C ASP A 16 -28.37 -22.73 -19.30
N VAL A 17 -27.36 -22.25 -18.58
CA VAL A 17 -26.05 -21.93 -19.13
C VAL A 17 -24.96 -22.69 -18.38
N THR A 18 -24.05 -23.32 -19.11
CA THR A 18 -22.85 -23.95 -18.57
C THR A 18 -21.60 -23.21 -19.05
N LEU A 19 -20.88 -22.57 -18.14
CA LEU A 19 -19.61 -21.91 -18.45
C LEU A 19 -18.48 -22.94 -18.40
N LEU A 20 -17.73 -23.07 -19.48
CA LEU A 20 -16.56 -23.93 -19.59
C LEU A 20 -15.29 -23.09 -19.34
N CYS A 21 -14.86 -23.01 -18.08
CA CYS A 21 -13.76 -22.13 -17.67
C CYS A 21 -12.41 -22.84 -17.66
N GLY A 22 -11.35 -22.19 -18.12
CA GLY A 22 -9.98 -22.74 -18.17
C GLY A 22 -9.76 -23.83 -19.23
N ASP A 23 -8.62 -24.52 -19.19
CA ASP A 23 -8.33 -25.61 -20.13
C ASP A 23 -9.03 -26.92 -19.70
N VAL A 24 -10.30 -27.00 -20.09
CA VAL A 24 -11.17 -28.16 -19.88
C VAL A 24 -10.61 -29.44 -20.52
N LYS A 25 -9.66 -29.34 -21.48
CA LYS A 25 -9.02 -30.49 -22.13
C LYS A 25 -7.78 -31.01 -21.37
N LYS A 26 -7.34 -30.34 -20.30
CA LYS A 26 -6.15 -30.72 -19.52
C LYS A 26 -6.40 -30.85 -18.01
N SER A 27 -7.64 -31.10 -17.58
CA SER A 27 -8.06 -31.20 -16.17
C SER A 27 -7.87 -29.94 -15.31
N ASP A 28 -7.46 -28.81 -15.89
CA ASP A 28 -7.30 -27.52 -15.18
C ASP A 28 -8.52 -26.60 -15.34
N GLY A 29 -9.58 -27.11 -16.00
CA GLY A 29 -10.83 -26.39 -16.22
C GLY A 29 -11.98 -26.83 -15.31
N MET A 30 -13.07 -26.07 -15.33
CA MET A 30 -14.29 -26.32 -14.57
C MET A 30 -15.53 -26.04 -15.42
N LYS A 31 -16.58 -26.86 -15.23
CA LYS A 31 -17.93 -26.55 -15.72
C LYS A 31 -18.73 -25.87 -14.61
N ILE A 32 -19.31 -24.71 -14.89
CA ILE A 32 -20.13 -23.95 -13.92
C ILE A 32 -21.53 -23.81 -14.50
N VAL A 33 -22.52 -24.46 -13.87
CA VAL A 33 -23.93 -24.39 -14.30
C VAL A 33 -24.62 -23.24 -13.56
N VAL A 34 -25.20 -22.31 -14.32
CA VAL A 34 -25.72 -21.01 -13.88
C VAL A 34 -27.03 -20.68 -14.60
N SER A 35 -27.79 -19.73 -14.06
CA SER A 35 -28.98 -19.19 -14.71
C SER A 35 -28.64 -17.98 -15.58
N SER A 36 -29.03 -18.02 -16.85
CA SER A 36 -28.93 -16.91 -17.79
C SER A 36 -29.67 -15.66 -17.28
N ALA A 37 -30.84 -15.85 -16.69
CA ALA A 37 -31.65 -14.75 -16.14
C ALA A 37 -30.90 -13.97 -15.06
N ILE A 38 -30.23 -14.67 -14.14
CA ILE A 38 -29.42 -14.06 -13.08
C ILE A 38 -28.15 -13.41 -13.65
N LEU A 39 -27.45 -14.09 -14.56
CA LEU A 39 -26.24 -13.52 -15.20
C LEU A 39 -26.56 -12.23 -15.95
N THR A 40 -27.63 -12.21 -16.76
CA THR A 40 -28.03 -11.03 -17.53
C THR A 40 -28.55 -9.89 -16.67
N LEU A 41 -29.12 -10.19 -15.50
CA LEU A 41 -29.50 -9.18 -14.51
C LEU A 41 -28.26 -8.54 -13.87
N GLY A 42 -27.26 -9.35 -13.51
CA GLY A 42 -26.08 -8.92 -12.79
C GLY A 42 -24.95 -8.32 -13.65
N SER A 43 -24.95 -8.57 -14.96
CA SER A 43 -23.87 -8.19 -15.87
C SER A 43 -24.42 -7.70 -17.21
N PRO A 44 -24.15 -6.44 -17.59
CA PRO A 44 -24.44 -5.91 -18.93
C PRO A 44 -23.72 -6.68 -20.04
N VAL A 45 -22.53 -7.22 -19.76
CA VAL A 45 -21.75 -8.00 -20.74
C VAL A 45 -22.42 -9.34 -21.00
N PHE A 46 -22.81 -10.08 -19.95
CA PHE A 46 -23.60 -11.30 -20.14
C PHE A 46 -24.97 -11.01 -20.76
N LYS A 47 -25.61 -9.89 -20.42
CA LYS A 47 -26.86 -9.45 -21.08
C LYS A 47 -26.69 -9.25 -22.58
N ALA A 48 -25.60 -8.62 -23.01
CA ALA A 48 -25.31 -8.45 -24.42
C ALA A 48 -25.01 -9.80 -25.09
N MET A 49 -24.11 -10.59 -24.51
CA MET A 49 -23.68 -11.90 -25.02
C MET A 49 -24.84 -12.89 -25.17
N LEU A 50 -25.74 -12.94 -24.18
CA LEU A 50 -26.90 -13.84 -24.18
C LEU A 50 -28.12 -13.23 -24.88
N SER A 51 -27.99 -12.07 -25.51
CA SER A 51 -29.06 -11.50 -26.33
C SER A 51 -29.21 -12.27 -27.65
N PRO A 52 -30.42 -12.33 -28.25
CA PRO A 52 -30.64 -13.03 -29.53
C PRO A 52 -29.83 -12.49 -30.72
N ARG A 53 -29.13 -11.35 -30.56
CA ARG A 53 -28.26 -10.76 -31.58
C ARG A 53 -26.93 -11.50 -31.73
N PHE A 54 -26.53 -12.25 -30.71
CA PHE A 54 -25.30 -13.04 -30.71
C PHE A 54 -25.60 -14.52 -30.84
N LYS A 55 -24.59 -15.30 -31.23
CA LYS A 55 -24.72 -16.74 -31.46
C LYS A 55 -25.17 -17.46 -30.20
N GLU A 56 -24.61 -17.08 -29.05
CA GLU A 56 -24.88 -17.66 -27.75
C GLU A 56 -26.35 -17.48 -27.38
N GLY A 57 -26.87 -16.24 -27.43
CA GLY A 57 -28.28 -15.96 -27.15
C GLY A 57 -29.25 -16.56 -28.16
N ALA A 58 -28.91 -16.55 -29.46
CA ALA A 58 -29.75 -17.19 -30.49
C ALA A 58 -29.83 -18.72 -30.33
N THR A 59 -28.74 -19.35 -29.84
CA THR A 59 -28.70 -20.78 -29.55
C THR A 59 -29.49 -21.09 -28.27
N LEU A 60 -29.32 -20.29 -27.22
CA LEU A 60 -30.07 -20.41 -25.97
C LEU A 60 -31.58 -20.20 -26.17
N ALA A 61 -32.01 -19.40 -27.15
CA ALA A 61 -33.44 -19.25 -27.47
C ALA A 61 -34.03 -20.48 -28.19
N LYS A 62 -33.19 -21.29 -28.86
CA LYS A 62 -33.62 -22.48 -29.62
C LYS A 62 -33.46 -23.77 -28.82
N ALA A 63 -32.50 -23.82 -27.92
CA ALA A 63 -32.19 -24.96 -27.06
C ALA A 63 -32.61 -24.67 -25.62
N SER A 64 -32.84 -25.70 -24.81
CA SER A 64 -33.11 -25.51 -23.37
C SER A 64 -31.87 -25.17 -22.56
N SER A 65 -30.66 -25.38 -23.10
CA SER A 65 -29.40 -25.02 -22.47
C SER A 65 -28.26 -24.84 -23.47
N ILE A 66 -27.17 -24.20 -23.03
CA ILE A 66 -25.96 -23.95 -23.85
C ILE A 66 -24.67 -24.10 -23.02
N GLU A 67 -23.58 -24.54 -23.68
CA GLU A 67 -22.23 -24.45 -23.13
C GLU A 67 -21.45 -23.29 -23.78
N ILE A 68 -20.76 -22.46 -22.96
CA ILE A 68 -20.02 -21.28 -23.44
C ILE A 68 -18.57 -21.34 -22.93
N PRO A 69 -17.55 -21.27 -23.81
CA PRO A 69 -16.15 -21.35 -23.41
C PRO A 69 -15.58 -20.03 -22.88
N PHE A 70 -14.85 -20.12 -21.76
CA PHE A 70 -14.11 -19.05 -21.10
C PHE A 70 -12.67 -19.51 -20.78
N PRO A 71 -11.83 -19.80 -21.79
CA PRO A 71 -10.52 -20.41 -21.59
C PRO A 71 -9.53 -19.50 -20.85
N GLU A 72 -9.68 -18.17 -20.99
CA GLU A 72 -8.76 -17.18 -20.42
C GLU A 72 -9.11 -16.76 -18.99
N ASP A 73 -10.28 -17.14 -18.48
CA ASP A 73 -10.72 -16.75 -17.14
C ASP A 73 -10.23 -17.73 -16.08
N ASP A 74 -9.83 -17.19 -14.92
CA ASP A 74 -9.45 -17.96 -13.73
C ASP A 74 -10.67 -18.71 -13.17
N PRO A 75 -10.68 -20.07 -13.16
CA PRO A 75 -11.86 -20.83 -12.77
C PRO A 75 -12.35 -20.55 -11.33
N PRO A 76 -11.49 -20.46 -10.30
CA PRO A 76 -11.91 -20.07 -8.95
C PRO A 76 -12.56 -18.68 -8.88
N ALA A 77 -12.02 -17.69 -9.58
CA ALA A 77 -12.56 -16.35 -9.61
C ALA A 77 -13.91 -16.30 -10.35
N LEU A 78 -14.04 -16.94 -11.52
CA LEU A 78 -15.30 -16.98 -12.27
C LEU A 78 -16.40 -17.72 -11.49
N LEU A 79 -16.05 -18.81 -10.80
CA LEU A 79 -16.98 -19.51 -9.90
C LEU A 79 -17.46 -18.59 -8.78
N THR A 80 -16.55 -17.85 -8.14
CA THR A 80 -16.93 -16.91 -7.08
C THR A 80 -17.85 -15.81 -7.61
N LEU A 81 -17.53 -15.23 -8.78
CA LEU A 81 -18.38 -14.24 -9.45
C LEU A 81 -19.79 -14.79 -9.66
N CYS A 82 -19.91 -16.01 -10.21
CA CYS A 82 -21.18 -16.66 -10.45
C CYS A 82 -21.96 -16.90 -9.15
N LYS A 83 -21.29 -17.43 -8.11
CA LYS A 83 -21.90 -17.64 -6.79
C LYS A 83 -22.46 -16.34 -6.21
N LEU A 84 -21.72 -15.24 -6.27
CA LEU A 84 -22.17 -13.94 -5.77
C LEU A 84 -23.37 -13.40 -6.55
N LEU A 85 -23.35 -13.49 -7.89
CA LEU A 85 -24.51 -13.08 -8.71
C LEU A 85 -25.76 -13.90 -8.37
N HIS A 86 -25.59 -15.18 -8.01
CA HIS A 86 -26.67 -16.06 -7.57
C HIS A 86 -26.94 -16.01 -6.06
N LEU A 87 -26.39 -15.02 -5.34
CA LEU A 87 -26.62 -14.80 -3.92
C LEU A 87 -26.28 -16.00 -3.03
N HIS A 88 -25.31 -16.83 -3.44
CA HIS A 88 -24.78 -17.87 -2.55
C HIS A 88 -24.03 -17.22 -1.39
N ASP A 89 -24.16 -17.82 -0.21
CA ASP A 89 -23.41 -17.38 0.97
C ASP A 89 -21.94 -17.82 0.87
N VAL A 90 -21.09 -16.90 0.45
CA VAL A 90 -19.64 -17.08 0.34
C VAL A 90 -18.86 -15.96 1.03
N VAL A 91 -19.55 -15.11 1.79
CA VAL A 91 -18.99 -13.87 2.34
C VAL A 91 -17.94 -14.17 3.41
N ASP A 92 -18.13 -15.24 4.17
CA ASP A 92 -17.20 -15.65 5.22
C ASP A 92 -16.10 -16.60 4.75
N GLU A 93 -16.11 -17.00 3.47
CA GLU A 93 -14.98 -17.73 2.90
C GLU A 93 -13.75 -16.80 2.83
N PRO A 94 -12.62 -17.16 3.48
CA PRO A 94 -11.43 -16.32 3.51
C PRO A 94 -10.85 -16.18 2.10
N ARG A 95 -10.42 -14.96 1.76
CA ARG A 95 -9.81 -14.65 0.46
C ARG A 95 -8.53 -13.88 0.63
N THR A 96 -7.51 -14.29 -0.12
CA THR A 96 -6.24 -13.56 -0.19
C THR A 96 -6.40 -12.29 -1.03
N PRO A 97 -5.56 -11.27 -0.81
CA PRO A 97 -5.49 -10.08 -1.66
C PRO A 97 -5.42 -10.41 -3.17
N ALA A 98 -4.67 -11.45 -3.55
CA ALA A 98 -4.56 -11.88 -4.94
C ALA A 98 -5.89 -12.43 -5.49
N GLN A 99 -6.64 -13.21 -4.70
CA GLN A 99 -7.96 -13.71 -5.09
C GLN A 99 -8.98 -12.58 -5.21
N ILE A 100 -8.96 -11.62 -4.28
CA ILE A 100 -9.81 -10.42 -4.31
C ILE A 100 -9.55 -9.63 -5.60
N LEU A 101 -8.28 -9.44 -5.96
CA LEU A 101 -7.91 -8.72 -7.17
C LEU A 101 -8.31 -9.45 -8.46
N LYS A 102 -8.05 -10.76 -8.57
CA LYS A 102 -8.47 -11.55 -9.74
C LYS A 102 -9.97 -11.45 -9.99
N LEU A 103 -10.76 -11.57 -8.93
CA LEU A 103 -12.21 -11.42 -9.05
C LEU A 103 -12.60 -9.96 -9.41
N ALA A 104 -11.79 -8.95 -9.05
CA ALA A 104 -12.11 -7.55 -9.33
C ALA A 104 -11.90 -7.26 -10.82
N PHE A 105 -10.87 -7.85 -11.42
CA PHE A 105 -10.67 -7.83 -12.87
C PHE A 105 -11.83 -8.51 -13.60
N LEU A 106 -12.33 -9.65 -13.11
CA LEU A 106 -13.52 -10.27 -13.72
C LEU A 106 -14.77 -9.40 -13.55
N ALA A 107 -14.94 -8.79 -12.39
CA ALA A 107 -16.08 -7.91 -12.13
C ALA A 107 -16.07 -6.68 -13.06
N ASP A 108 -14.89 -6.13 -13.34
CA ASP A 108 -14.71 -5.03 -14.29
C ASP A 108 -14.92 -5.51 -15.75
N LYS A 109 -14.28 -6.62 -16.14
CA LYS A 109 -14.42 -7.26 -17.46
C LYS A 109 -15.89 -7.54 -17.82
N TYR A 110 -16.67 -8.04 -16.87
CA TYR A 110 -18.09 -8.34 -17.05
C TYR A 110 -19.02 -7.19 -16.64
N ASN A 111 -18.46 -6.03 -16.28
CA ASN A 111 -19.18 -4.84 -15.84
C ASN A 111 -20.24 -5.10 -14.74
N CYS A 112 -19.89 -5.95 -13.77
CA CYS A 112 -20.73 -6.29 -12.62
C CYS A 112 -20.19 -5.75 -11.28
N CYS A 113 -19.21 -4.84 -11.30
CA CYS A 113 -18.69 -4.19 -10.08
C CYS A 113 -19.79 -3.62 -9.18
N GLY A 114 -20.87 -3.08 -9.75
CA GLY A 114 -22.01 -2.55 -8.99
C GLY A 114 -22.75 -3.60 -8.16
N ALA A 115 -23.00 -4.79 -8.74
CA ALA A 115 -23.68 -5.89 -8.07
C ALA A 115 -22.83 -6.50 -6.94
N LEU A 116 -21.50 -6.45 -7.08
CA LEU A 116 -20.57 -7.15 -6.19
C LEU A 116 -19.93 -6.24 -5.11
N ARG A 117 -20.12 -4.92 -5.21
CA ARG A 117 -19.39 -3.92 -4.39
C ARG A 117 -19.49 -4.15 -2.88
N ALA A 118 -20.68 -4.52 -2.39
CA ALA A 118 -20.91 -4.72 -0.96
C ALA A 118 -20.03 -5.86 -0.39
N PHE A 119 -20.01 -7.01 -1.07
CA PHE A 119 -19.17 -8.16 -0.69
C PHE A 119 -17.68 -7.80 -0.70
N TYR A 120 -17.27 -7.07 -1.73
CA TYR A 120 -15.90 -6.58 -1.85
C TYR A 120 -15.47 -5.68 -0.71
N SER A 121 -16.36 -4.78 -0.25
CA SER A 121 -16.05 -3.89 0.87
C SER A 121 -15.68 -4.68 2.14
N ILE A 122 -16.37 -5.80 2.39
CA ILE A 122 -16.11 -6.69 3.54
C ILE A 122 -14.76 -7.39 3.36
N TRP A 123 -14.52 -7.99 2.20
CA TRP A 123 -13.28 -8.74 1.96
C TRP A 123 -12.04 -7.86 1.94
N VAL A 124 -12.11 -6.68 1.31
CA VAL A 124 -11.00 -5.73 1.30
C VAL A 124 -10.69 -5.29 2.74
N ARG A 125 -11.70 -5.06 3.58
CA ARG A 125 -11.47 -4.69 4.98
C ARG A 125 -10.81 -5.80 5.79
N LYS A 126 -11.37 -7.02 5.75
CA LYS A 126 -10.79 -8.20 6.41
C LYS A 126 -9.35 -8.46 5.95
N ALA A 127 -9.10 -8.37 4.64
CA ALA A 127 -7.76 -8.58 4.08
C ALA A 127 -6.79 -7.45 4.47
N LEU A 128 -7.25 -6.20 4.54
CA LEU A 128 -6.42 -5.05 4.93
C LEU A 128 -5.90 -5.18 6.37
N GLU A 129 -6.70 -5.73 7.27
CA GLU A 129 -6.32 -5.99 8.67
C GLU A 129 -5.28 -7.11 8.79
N ALA A 130 -5.35 -8.12 7.92
CA ALA A 130 -4.44 -9.27 7.94
C ALA A 130 -3.15 -9.07 7.12
N THR A 131 -3.09 -8.04 6.27
CA THR A 131 -1.98 -7.83 5.33
C THR A 131 -0.76 -7.19 6.00
N MET A 132 0.42 -7.75 5.74
CA MET A 132 1.70 -7.19 6.21
C MET A 132 2.66 -6.83 5.07
N PHE A 133 2.41 -7.29 3.85
CA PHE A 133 3.33 -7.14 2.73
C PHE A 133 2.88 -6.07 1.73
N VAL A 134 3.85 -5.38 1.11
CA VAL A 134 3.59 -4.24 0.21
C VAL A 134 2.88 -4.68 -1.07
N ASP A 135 3.24 -5.82 -1.64
CA ASP A 135 2.60 -6.39 -2.83
C ASP A 135 1.11 -6.68 -2.60
N GLN A 136 0.77 -7.18 -1.41
CA GLN A 136 -0.61 -7.40 -1.00
C GLN A 136 -1.39 -6.08 -0.85
N PHE A 137 -0.78 -5.03 -0.30
CA PHE A 137 -1.40 -3.69 -0.29
C PHE A 137 -1.64 -3.17 -1.71
N VAL A 138 -0.70 -3.37 -2.64
CA VAL A 138 -0.89 -3.00 -4.06
C VAL A 138 -2.08 -3.74 -4.67
N GLN A 139 -2.20 -5.04 -4.41
CA GLN A 139 -3.34 -5.83 -4.90
C GLN A 139 -4.68 -5.31 -4.36
N LEU A 140 -4.76 -5.01 -3.06
CA LEU A 140 -5.97 -4.42 -2.46
C LEU A 140 -6.23 -3.00 -2.95
N PHE A 141 -5.19 -2.21 -3.24
CA PHE A 141 -5.32 -0.86 -3.79
C PHE A 141 -5.97 -0.88 -5.17
N VAL A 142 -5.46 -1.73 -6.07
CA VAL A 142 -6.02 -1.89 -7.43
C VAL A 142 -7.44 -2.46 -7.37
N ALA A 143 -7.69 -3.45 -6.51
CA ALA A 143 -9.04 -3.98 -6.32
C ALA A 143 -10.01 -2.89 -5.82
N SER A 144 -9.57 -2.04 -4.90
CA SER A 144 -10.37 -0.91 -4.39
C SER A 144 -10.68 0.11 -5.48
N TYR A 145 -9.76 0.35 -6.40
CA TYR A 145 -9.99 1.20 -7.57
C TYR A 145 -11.04 0.60 -8.52
N LEU A 146 -10.85 -0.65 -8.97
CA LEU A 146 -11.78 -1.33 -9.89
C LEU A 146 -13.20 -1.43 -9.32
N MET A 147 -13.30 -1.70 -8.02
CA MET A 147 -14.59 -1.88 -7.32
C MET A 147 -15.21 -0.58 -6.82
N ARG A 148 -14.55 0.56 -7.04
CA ARG A 148 -15.00 1.90 -6.64
C ARG A 148 -15.18 2.05 -5.12
N LEU A 149 -14.19 1.59 -4.35
CA LEU A 149 -14.16 1.66 -2.89
C LEU A 149 -13.29 2.84 -2.43
N SER A 150 -13.89 4.04 -2.34
CA SER A 150 -13.15 5.29 -2.07
C SER A 150 -12.40 5.31 -0.73
N GLY A 151 -13.04 4.84 0.34
CA GLY A 151 -12.42 4.77 1.68
C GLY A 151 -11.15 3.89 1.70
N PRO A 152 -11.26 2.58 1.37
CA PRO A 152 -10.11 1.70 1.25
C PRO A 152 -9.04 2.22 0.27
N PHE A 153 -9.44 2.80 -0.87
CA PHE A 153 -8.50 3.36 -1.85
C PHE A 153 -7.61 4.45 -1.23
N LYS A 154 -8.21 5.43 -0.54
CA LYS A 154 -7.46 6.49 0.15
C LYS A 154 -6.54 5.95 1.25
N GLU A 155 -7.06 5.05 2.08
CA GLU A 155 -6.33 4.48 3.22
C GLU A 155 -5.14 3.63 2.78
N ILE A 156 -5.34 2.75 1.79
CA ILE A 156 -4.27 1.88 1.29
C ILE A 156 -3.21 2.72 0.57
N GLY A 157 -3.61 3.75 -0.18
CA GLY A 157 -2.66 4.69 -0.79
C GLY A 157 -1.77 5.37 0.26
N HIS A 158 -2.35 5.83 1.37
CA HIS A 158 -1.58 6.35 2.50
C HIS A 158 -0.63 5.28 3.08
N LYS A 159 -1.10 4.05 3.34
CA LYS A 159 -0.25 2.97 3.86
C LYS A 159 0.93 2.67 2.93
N LEU A 160 0.71 2.56 1.62
CA LEU A 160 1.75 2.32 0.62
C LEU A 160 2.84 3.38 0.66
N MET A 161 2.46 4.65 0.79
CA MET A 161 3.40 5.78 0.92
C MET A 161 4.39 5.57 2.09
N PHE A 162 3.90 5.00 3.20
CA PHE A 162 4.69 4.78 4.43
C PHE A 162 5.49 3.47 4.45
N THR A 163 4.95 2.40 3.84
CA THR A 163 5.51 1.05 3.91
C THR A 163 6.43 0.71 2.75
N SER A 164 6.25 1.34 1.58
CA SER A 164 7.14 1.11 0.44
C SER A 164 8.57 1.56 0.74
N GLY A 165 9.55 0.78 0.27
CA GLY A 165 10.97 1.08 0.36
C GLY A 165 11.40 2.13 -0.67
N LYS A 166 12.04 1.70 -1.75
CA LYS A 166 12.59 2.61 -2.76
C LYS A 166 11.54 3.53 -3.40
N SER A 167 10.41 2.94 -3.76
CA SER A 167 9.34 3.63 -4.46
C SER A 167 8.05 2.83 -4.31
N VAL A 168 6.92 3.51 -4.33
CA VAL A 168 5.62 2.91 -4.57
C VAL A 168 5.56 2.48 -6.04
N SER A 169 5.10 1.25 -6.30
CA SER A 169 4.79 0.76 -7.64
C SER A 169 3.40 0.13 -7.60
N LEU A 170 2.46 0.68 -8.35
CA LEU A 170 1.07 0.20 -8.40
C LEU A 170 0.83 -0.81 -9.53
N ARG A 171 1.89 -1.41 -10.06
CA ARG A 171 1.80 -2.42 -11.12
C ARG A 171 1.46 -3.78 -10.54
N VAL A 172 0.56 -4.48 -11.21
CA VAL A 172 0.20 -5.87 -10.89
C VAL A 172 0.66 -6.73 -12.04
N ALA A 173 1.47 -7.76 -11.77
CA ALA A 173 2.05 -8.63 -12.80
C ALA A 173 2.80 -7.88 -13.93
N GLY A 174 3.28 -6.66 -13.65
CA GLY A 174 3.97 -5.81 -14.63
C GLY A 174 3.07 -4.87 -15.44
N GLU A 175 1.75 -5.02 -15.35
CA GLU A 175 0.77 -4.22 -16.08
C GLU A 175 0.28 -3.03 -15.24
N SER A 176 -0.02 -1.92 -15.93
CA SER A 176 -0.56 -0.68 -15.34
C SER A 176 -2.05 -0.56 -15.67
N VAL A 177 -2.85 -0.17 -14.67
CA VAL A 177 -4.21 0.31 -14.88
C VAL A 177 -4.12 1.81 -15.18
N GLY A 178 -3.65 2.17 -16.38
CA GLY A 178 -3.53 3.52 -16.96
C GLY A 178 -3.35 4.68 -15.97
N ILE A 179 -4.46 5.21 -15.43
CA ILE A 179 -4.50 6.35 -14.49
C ILE A 179 -3.72 6.11 -13.19
N LEU A 180 -3.45 4.86 -12.81
CA LEU A 180 -2.67 4.54 -11.61
C LEU A 180 -1.18 4.88 -11.74
N ASP A 181 -0.67 5.13 -12.95
CA ASP A 181 0.69 5.65 -13.12
C ASP A 181 0.81 7.08 -12.55
N ASP A 182 -0.17 7.94 -12.80
CA ASP A 182 -0.20 9.30 -12.23
C ASP A 182 -0.34 9.26 -10.70
N VAL A 183 -1.12 8.32 -10.18
CA VAL A 183 -1.24 8.08 -8.73
C VAL A 183 0.10 7.61 -8.15
N THR A 184 0.83 6.75 -8.87
CA THR A 184 2.16 6.29 -8.49
C THR A 184 3.13 7.47 -8.38
N VAL A 185 3.12 8.38 -9.35
CA VAL A 185 3.94 9.60 -9.32
C VAL A 185 3.58 10.47 -8.11
N ALA A 186 2.29 10.72 -7.86
CA ALA A 186 1.84 11.55 -6.76
C ALA A 186 2.23 10.97 -5.38
N LEU A 187 2.07 9.65 -5.18
CA LEU A 187 2.46 8.96 -3.96
C LEU A 187 3.98 9.04 -3.71
N ASN A 188 4.79 8.83 -4.75
CA ASN A 188 6.25 8.91 -4.62
C ASN A 188 6.72 10.34 -4.34
N ARG A 189 6.12 11.35 -4.99
CA ARG A 189 6.45 12.76 -4.73
C ARG A 189 6.18 13.17 -3.30
N GLU A 190 5.01 12.80 -2.76
CA GLU A 190 4.66 13.12 -1.38
C GLU A 190 5.57 12.39 -0.39
N ARG A 191 5.81 11.10 -0.64
CA ARG A 191 6.75 10.28 0.14
C ARG A 191 8.13 10.93 0.21
N GLU A 192 8.69 11.32 -0.94
CA GLU A 192 10.01 11.94 -1.04
C GLU A 192 10.06 13.25 -0.25
N GLY A 193 9.02 14.10 -0.36
CA GLY A 193 8.91 15.32 0.43
C GLY A 193 8.94 15.10 1.94
N LEU A 194 8.26 14.05 2.43
CA LEU A 194 8.27 13.69 3.85
C LEU A 194 9.64 13.15 4.30
N VAL A 195 10.29 12.33 3.47
CA VAL A 195 11.62 11.81 3.76
C VAL A 195 12.66 12.95 3.79
N LEU A 196 12.60 13.88 2.83
CA LEU A 196 13.48 15.05 2.79
C LEU A 196 13.30 15.97 4.01
N MET A 197 12.09 16.06 4.54
CA MET A 197 11.84 16.79 5.80
C MET A 197 12.61 16.15 6.97
N VAL A 198 12.62 14.82 7.07
CA VAL A 198 13.41 14.09 8.07
C VAL A 198 14.91 14.27 7.84
N ALA A 199 15.36 14.11 6.59
CA ALA A 199 16.76 14.26 6.21
C ALA A 199 17.30 15.65 6.58
N THR A 200 16.53 16.71 6.33
CA THR A 200 16.91 18.09 6.66
C THR A 200 17.16 18.29 8.15
N VAL A 201 16.30 17.73 9.00
CA VAL A 201 16.46 17.79 10.46
C VAL A 201 17.68 16.98 10.90
N LEU A 202 17.87 15.78 10.35
CA LEU A 202 19.03 14.96 10.67
C LEU A 202 20.35 15.61 10.24
N GLU A 203 20.42 16.21 9.06
CA GLU A 203 21.61 16.94 8.60
C GLU A 203 21.95 18.12 9.52
N LYS A 204 20.94 18.87 9.96
CA LYS A 204 21.12 19.95 10.94
C LYS A 204 21.74 19.39 12.24
N LEU A 205 21.16 18.32 12.78
CA LEU A 205 21.66 17.70 14.02
C LEU A 205 23.05 17.10 13.84
N ILE A 206 23.37 16.48 12.70
CA ILE A 206 24.72 15.98 12.41
C ILE A 206 25.74 17.12 12.38
N LYS A 207 25.42 18.25 11.73
CA LYS A 207 26.32 19.40 11.71
C LYS A 207 26.52 19.99 13.11
N GLN A 208 25.47 19.98 13.94
CA GLN A 208 25.54 20.45 15.33
C GLN A 208 26.40 19.52 16.22
N GLU A 209 26.18 18.21 16.11
CA GLU A 209 26.80 17.23 16.98
C GLU A 209 28.19 16.82 16.48
N LEU A 210 28.32 16.45 15.20
CA LEU A 210 29.54 15.90 14.60
C LEU A 210 30.33 16.88 13.71
N GLY A 211 29.83 18.10 13.51
CA GLY A 211 30.46 19.07 12.61
C GLY A 211 31.79 19.64 13.13
N PRO A 212 32.69 20.09 12.23
CA PRO A 212 33.92 20.75 12.61
C PRO A 212 33.60 22.05 13.35
N ARG A 213 34.24 22.24 14.50
CA ARG A 213 34.10 23.47 15.29
C ARG A 213 35.26 24.39 14.97
N ALA A 214 34.96 25.68 14.78
CA ALA A 214 36.02 26.67 14.70
C ALA A 214 36.90 26.54 15.95
N PRO A 215 38.25 26.49 15.79
CA PRO A 215 39.11 26.57 16.95
C PRO A 215 38.74 27.86 17.69
N PRO A 216 38.57 27.82 19.03
CA PRO A 216 38.21 29.02 19.77
C PRO A 216 39.22 30.09 19.40
N ARG A 217 38.74 31.28 18.99
CA ARG A 217 39.59 32.46 18.86
C ARG A 217 40.25 32.65 20.23
N SER A 218 41.50 32.22 20.33
CA SER A 218 42.49 32.53 21.37
C SER A 218 42.01 32.51 22.84
N THR A 219 42.57 31.57 23.63
CA THR A 219 42.64 31.48 25.12
C THR A 219 41.62 30.64 25.90
N HIS A 220 40.62 30.02 25.26
CA HIS A 220 39.60 29.18 25.94
C HIS A 220 39.52 27.72 25.45
N ALA A 221 40.65 27.02 25.36
CA ALA A 221 40.64 25.56 25.26
C ALA A 221 40.29 24.96 26.64
N CYS A 222 39.41 23.94 26.75
CA CYS A 222 39.26 23.22 28.03
C CYS A 222 40.63 22.57 28.32
N HIS A 223 41.34 23.13 29.30
CA HIS A 223 42.79 23.09 29.27
C HIS A 223 43.41 21.73 29.63
N HIS A 224 42.65 20.77 30.18
CA HIS A 224 43.15 19.41 30.41
C HIS A 224 42.00 18.40 30.43
N ALA A 225 42.13 17.29 29.69
CA ALA A 225 41.35 16.05 29.77
C ALA A 225 39.81 16.13 29.62
N CYS A 226 39.27 17.13 28.90
CA CYS A 226 37.83 17.18 28.64
C CYS A 226 37.40 16.18 27.55
N THR A 227 36.82 15.05 27.94
CA THR A 227 36.27 14.06 27.00
C THR A 227 34.82 14.31 26.62
N TYR A 228 34.11 15.24 27.29
CA TYR A 228 32.67 15.47 27.09
C TYR A 228 32.25 15.54 25.62
N LEU A 229 33.00 16.28 24.80
CA LEU A 229 32.67 16.45 23.39
C LEU A 229 32.87 15.14 22.62
N ASP A 230 33.98 14.46 22.85
CA ASP A 230 34.25 13.17 22.21
C ASP A 230 33.24 12.11 22.64
N ASP A 231 32.90 12.05 23.93
CA ASP A 231 31.91 11.13 24.48
C ASP A 231 30.51 11.40 23.90
N ARG A 232 30.12 12.67 23.78
CA ARG A 232 28.86 13.11 23.15
C ARG A 232 28.83 12.75 21.67
N ASN A 233 29.90 13.04 20.93
CA ASN A 233 30.01 12.71 19.51
C ASN A 233 29.94 11.20 19.29
N ASN A 234 30.63 10.43 20.13
CA ASN A 234 30.61 8.96 20.09
C ASN A 234 29.22 8.41 20.41
N ALA A 235 28.53 8.94 21.42
CA ALA A 235 27.17 8.53 21.77
C ALA A 235 26.17 8.82 20.64
N PHE A 236 26.19 10.05 20.10
CA PHE A 236 25.32 10.44 18.99
C PHE A 236 25.65 9.64 17.72
N GLY A 237 26.93 9.50 17.38
CA GLY A 237 27.39 8.73 16.22
C GLY A 237 27.01 7.25 16.32
N LYS A 238 27.15 6.64 17.50
CA LYS A 238 26.74 5.26 17.76
C LYS A 238 25.24 5.06 17.52
N TRP A 239 24.39 5.98 17.98
CA TRP A 239 22.97 5.94 17.69
C TRP A 239 22.70 6.15 16.19
N LEU A 240 23.26 7.21 15.60
CA LEU A 240 23.02 7.57 14.21
C LEU A 240 23.38 6.43 13.26
N PHE A 241 24.56 5.84 13.42
CA PHE A 241 25.03 4.77 12.53
C PHE A 241 24.29 3.45 12.73
N ALA A 242 23.65 3.25 13.89
CA ALA A 242 22.73 2.14 14.12
C ALA A 242 21.29 2.44 13.68
N SER A 243 20.97 3.71 13.39
CA SER A 243 19.62 4.15 13.04
C SER A 243 19.24 3.77 11.62
N PHE A 244 17.97 3.39 11.43
CA PHE A 244 17.40 3.14 10.10
C PHE A 244 17.30 4.41 9.25
N ALA A 245 17.60 5.59 9.79
CA ALA A 245 17.71 6.83 9.03
C ALA A 245 19.10 7.06 8.39
N TRP A 246 20.11 6.25 8.70
CA TRP A 246 21.50 6.43 8.22
C TRP A 246 21.99 5.36 7.23
N PRO A 247 22.73 5.70 6.15
CA PRO A 247 23.12 7.04 5.72
C PRO A 247 22.00 7.89 5.11
N ILE A 248 22.09 9.20 5.33
CA ILE A 248 21.15 10.19 4.79
C ILE A 248 21.13 10.16 3.26
N SER A 249 22.25 9.88 2.61
CA SER A 249 22.33 9.82 1.14
C SER A 249 21.42 8.76 0.51
N THR A 250 21.00 7.74 1.26
CA THR A 250 20.09 6.68 0.79
C THR A 250 18.79 6.61 1.58
N ILE A 251 18.46 7.64 2.35
CA ILE A 251 17.27 7.63 3.22
C ILE A 251 15.96 7.58 2.43
N THR A 252 15.93 8.13 1.21
CA THR A 252 14.79 8.07 0.28
C THR A 252 14.45 6.65 -0.15
N GLU A 253 15.41 5.73 -0.10
CA GLU A 253 15.22 4.34 -0.53
C GLU A 253 14.55 3.45 0.54
N ARG A 254 14.23 4.00 1.72
CA ARG A 254 13.87 3.25 2.93
C ARG A 254 12.44 3.48 3.38
N PRO A 255 11.69 2.46 3.85
CA PRO A 255 10.33 2.67 4.34
C PRO A 255 10.22 3.81 5.35
N LEU A 256 9.41 4.82 5.04
CA LEU A 256 9.23 6.02 5.86
C LEU A 256 8.77 5.63 7.27
N GLN A 257 7.95 4.59 7.42
CA GLN A 257 7.53 4.07 8.71
C GLN A 257 8.73 3.64 9.57
N GLN A 258 9.72 2.94 8.99
CA GLN A 258 10.91 2.46 9.69
C GLN A 258 11.87 3.61 9.99
N VAL A 259 12.03 4.56 9.06
CA VAL A 259 12.81 5.79 9.28
C VAL A 259 12.25 6.57 10.47
N VAL A 260 10.95 6.85 10.48
CA VAL A 260 10.27 7.58 11.57
C VAL A 260 10.34 6.81 12.89
N HIS A 261 10.18 5.48 12.87
CA HIS A 261 10.33 4.66 14.07
C HIS A 261 11.76 4.70 14.62
N SER A 262 12.78 4.73 13.77
CA SER A 262 14.18 4.82 14.22
C SER A 262 14.53 6.16 14.88
N LEU A 263 13.74 7.21 14.68
CA LEU A 263 13.92 8.48 15.40
C LEU A 263 13.58 8.35 16.90
N ASP A 264 12.74 7.38 17.27
CA ASP A 264 12.33 7.11 18.65
C ASP A 264 13.40 6.37 19.47
N THR A 265 14.44 5.85 18.82
CA THR A 265 15.44 5.00 19.48
C THR A 265 16.52 5.81 20.20
N LEU A 266 16.60 7.12 19.98
CA LEU A 266 17.45 8.00 20.79
C LEU A 266 16.73 8.30 22.11
N SER A 267 17.23 7.75 23.22
CA SER A 267 16.66 8.01 24.54
C SER A 267 16.83 9.48 24.94
N SER A 268 15.96 10.00 25.83
CA SER A 268 16.16 11.31 26.50
C SER A 268 17.51 11.42 27.21
N ASP A 269 18.03 10.26 27.57
CA ASP A 269 19.11 10.01 28.52
C ASP A 269 20.40 9.61 27.80
N TRP A 270 20.48 9.84 26.48
CA TRP A 270 21.58 9.41 25.61
C TRP A 270 22.97 9.95 26.00
N LEU A 271 23.02 10.92 26.92
CA LEU A 271 24.23 11.52 27.48
C LEU A 271 24.50 11.19 28.95
N MET A 272 23.76 10.28 29.60
CA MET A 272 23.85 10.07 31.06
C MET A 272 25.23 9.64 31.58
N SER A 273 26.07 9.03 30.75
CA SER A 273 27.44 8.68 31.13
C SER A 273 28.45 9.82 30.90
N THR A 274 28.02 10.97 30.41
CA THR A 274 28.88 12.11 30.06
C THR A 274 28.81 13.19 31.13
N SER A 275 29.98 13.67 31.57
CA SER A 275 30.08 14.74 32.57
C SER A 275 30.87 15.91 32.00
N PHE A 276 30.50 17.14 32.38
CA PHE A 276 31.22 18.33 31.96
C PHE A 276 32.63 18.35 32.57
N CYS A 277 33.63 18.90 31.86
CA CYS A 277 34.98 19.03 32.40
C CYS A 277 34.99 19.89 33.70
N ALA A 278 35.67 19.41 34.75
CA ALA A 278 35.72 20.10 36.04
C ALA A 278 36.46 21.45 35.98
N GLY A 279 37.52 21.57 35.16
CA GLY A 279 38.20 22.80 34.69
C GLY A 279 38.13 24.06 35.59
N ARG A 280 37.96 25.25 35.00
CA ARG A 280 37.58 26.48 35.74
C ARG A 280 36.11 26.39 36.21
N SER A 281 35.83 25.47 37.14
CA SER A 281 34.48 25.15 37.66
C SER A 281 33.47 24.78 36.56
N GLY A 282 33.96 24.16 35.48
CA GLY A 282 33.19 23.83 34.27
C GLY A 282 32.56 25.01 33.52
N LYS A 283 32.83 26.28 33.90
CA LYS A 283 32.21 27.48 33.28
C LYS A 283 32.63 27.69 31.82
N LEU A 284 33.75 27.10 31.42
CA LEU A 284 34.34 27.23 30.07
C LEU A 284 34.24 25.93 29.25
N CYS A 285 33.46 24.94 29.68
CA CYS A 285 33.28 23.74 28.88
C CYS A 285 32.46 24.06 27.62
N CYS A 286 33.00 23.74 26.43
CA CYS A 286 32.28 23.91 25.17
C CYS A 286 30.93 23.18 25.16
N GLY A 287 30.78 22.11 25.95
CA GLY A 287 29.52 21.40 26.14
C GLY A 287 28.40 22.26 26.73
N LYS A 288 28.71 23.31 27.51
CA LYS A 288 27.69 24.23 28.06
C LYS A 288 27.09 25.18 27.02
N LEU A 289 27.76 25.33 25.87
CA LEU A 289 27.27 26.13 24.75
C LEU A 289 26.45 25.29 23.76
N MET A 290 26.42 23.97 23.94
CA MET A 290 25.62 23.07 23.12
C MET A 290 24.19 23.00 23.64
N ALA A 291 23.26 22.67 22.74
CA ALA A 291 21.92 22.28 23.14
C ALA A 291 21.99 21.08 24.10
N ASP A 292 21.13 21.08 25.10
CA ASP A 292 21.01 19.95 26.01
C ASP A 292 20.50 18.68 25.27
N ALA A 293 20.68 17.51 25.92
CA ALA A 293 20.29 16.22 25.36
C ALA A 293 18.81 16.17 24.95
N GLN A 294 17.95 16.79 25.76
CA GLN A 294 16.50 16.79 25.59
C GLN A 294 16.08 17.63 24.39
N THR A 295 16.78 18.73 24.12
CA THR A 295 16.53 19.58 22.94
C THR A 295 16.75 18.80 21.65
N VAL A 296 17.83 18.01 21.54
CA VAL A 296 18.08 17.14 20.36
C VAL A 296 16.95 16.13 20.18
N VAL A 297 16.54 15.46 21.26
CA VAL A 297 15.46 14.48 21.25
C VAL A 297 14.13 15.13 20.86
N LYS A 298 13.82 16.32 21.38
CA LYS A 298 12.61 17.07 21.03
C LYS A 298 12.56 17.44 19.54
N GLU A 299 13.69 17.79 18.93
CA GLU A 299 13.73 18.07 17.49
C GLU A 299 13.42 16.82 16.65
N LEU A 300 13.97 15.66 17.01
CA LEU A 300 13.65 14.38 16.36
C LEU A 300 12.17 14.01 16.54
N GLN A 301 11.64 14.17 17.76
CA GLN A 301 10.23 13.92 18.05
C GLN A 301 9.30 14.87 17.28
N ALA A 302 9.67 16.14 17.15
CA ALA A 302 8.86 17.12 16.42
C ALA A 302 8.73 16.75 14.92
N VAL A 303 9.83 16.36 14.27
CA VAL A 303 9.76 15.95 12.85
C VAL A 303 9.03 14.61 12.69
N ARG A 304 9.24 13.67 13.60
CA ARG A 304 8.50 12.40 13.66
C ARG A 304 7.00 12.64 13.76
N ASP A 305 6.57 13.49 14.68
CA ASP A 305 5.15 13.78 14.92
C ASP A 305 4.53 14.50 13.73
N LYS A 306 5.27 15.43 13.12
CA LYS A 306 4.84 16.11 11.89
C LYS A 306 4.61 15.14 10.75
N VAL A 307 5.51 14.15 10.56
CA VAL A 307 5.33 13.11 9.54
C VAL A 307 4.19 12.15 9.92
N ARG A 308 4.09 11.72 11.18
CA ARG A 308 3.01 10.85 11.67
C ARG A 308 1.64 11.51 11.63
N ALA A 309 1.54 12.83 11.67
CA ALA A 309 0.28 13.56 11.57
C ALA A 309 -0.29 13.59 10.15
N VAL A 310 0.51 13.23 9.13
CA VAL A 310 0.05 13.20 7.74
C VAL A 310 -1.04 12.15 7.56
N ARG A 311 -2.18 12.57 7.01
CA ARG A 311 -3.33 11.73 6.66
C ARG A 311 -3.66 11.78 5.15
N ARG A 312 -2.67 12.14 4.34
CA ARG A 312 -2.80 12.34 2.89
C ARG A 312 -2.89 11.00 2.16
N GLY A 313 -3.85 10.89 1.24
CA GLY A 313 -4.02 9.74 0.36
C GLY A 313 -4.70 10.19 -0.94
N PRO A 314 -4.71 9.35 -1.99
CA PRO A 314 -5.31 9.71 -3.26
C PRO A 314 -6.83 9.80 -3.13
N CYS A 315 -7.43 10.80 -3.77
CA CYS A 315 -8.89 10.97 -3.86
C CYS A 315 -9.42 10.10 -5.01
N PHE A 316 -10.37 9.21 -4.70
CA PHE A 316 -10.92 8.28 -5.69
C PHE A 316 -11.67 9.03 -6.80
N GLU A 317 -12.45 10.05 -6.44
CA GLU A 317 -13.30 10.83 -7.32
C GLU A 317 -12.48 11.67 -8.30
N CYS A 318 -11.37 12.26 -7.84
CA CYS A 318 -10.42 12.95 -8.72
C CYS A 318 -9.78 11.99 -9.70
N VAL A 319 -9.24 10.87 -9.22
CA VAL A 319 -8.58 9.86 -10.05
C VAL A 319 -9.56 9.32 -11.10
N GLY A 320 -10.80 9.01 -10.70
CA GLY A 320 -11.86 8.56 -11.61
C GLY A 320 -12.25 9.59 -12.67
N ALA A 321 -12.02 10.88 -12.42
CA ALA A 321 -12.22 11.97 -13.39
C ALA A 321 -11.00 12.22 -14.29
N GLY A 322 -9.95 11.37 -14.21
CA GLY A 322 -8.74 11.50 -15.02
C GLY A 322 -7.77 12.57 -14.53
N HIS A 323 -7.82 12.93 -13.25
CA HIS A 323 -6.95 13.96 -12.68
C HIS A 323 -6.44 13.55 -11.30
N VAL A 324 -5.13 13.70 -11.06
CA VAL A 324 -4.51 13.42 -9.75
C VAL A 324 -4.04 14.73 -9.12
N PRO A 325 -4.76 15.29 -8.12
CA PRO A 325 -4.34 16.50 -7.43
C PRO A 325 -3.19 16.21 -6.46
N VAL A 326 -2.68 17.28 -5.82
CA VAL A 326 -1.79 17.14 -4.67
C VAL A 326 -2.49 16.33 -3.58
N LEU A 327 -1.81 15.32 -3.03
CA LEU A 327 -2.41 14.39 -2.08
C LEU A 327 -2.96 15.12 -0.84
N GLY A 328 -4.20 14.81 -0.49
CA GLY A 328 -4.92 15.47 0.61
C GLY A 328 -5.56 16.81 0.27
N PHE A 329 -5.46 17.28 -0.97
CA PHE A 329 -6.24 18.39 -1.48
C PHE A 329 -7.18 17.89 -2.59
N CYS A 330 -8.47 18.21 -2.45
CA CYS A 330 -9.45 17.97 -3.49
C CYS A 330 -10.00 19.31 -3.96
N ASP A 331 -9.61 19.75 -5.15
CA ASP A 331 -10.10 21.00 -5.75
C ASP A 331 -11.61 20.98 -6.04
N ARG A 332 -12.24 19.80 -5.84
CA ARG A 332 -13.67 19.55 -6.01
C ARG A 332 -14.42 19.30 -4.69
N GLY A 333 -13.75 19.41 -3.53
CA GLY A 333 -14.39 19.38 -2.21
C GLY A 333 -14.78 18.00 -1.66
N HIS A 334 -14.19 16.91 -2.16
CA HIS A 334 -14.32 15.55 -1.60
C HIS A 334 -13.27 15.26 -0.53
#